data_AF-A0A2E7LL90-F1
#
_entry.id   AF-A0A2E7LL90-F1
#
_cell.length_a   1.000
_cell.length_b   1.000
_cell.length_c   1.000
_cell.angle_alpha   90.00
_cell.angle_beta   90.00
_cell.angle_gamma   90.00
#
_symmetry.space_group_name_H-M   'P 1'
#
loop_
_entity.id
_entity.type
_entity.pdbx_description
1 polymer ?
#
loop_
_entity_poly.entity_id
_entity_poly.type
_entity_poly.pdbx_seq_one_letter_code
_entity_poly.pdbx_strand_id
1 'polypeptide(L)'
;MKRDLYMAQAIQDTLLPSEPPQLDRYRTRSLCVPGEKVGGDLYDVVRLNARQVMFYVADAAGHGVSAAILALLFKHRLRLFDPTGATLSPATILGQMNEVLVNEISAPGVFVTAIFCLLDIENGKLIFASAGHPPLLVHEAHGHVKMFEHTGPALGLYGNAVFAEREILVKEADRILLYTDGVFDTTENRPLNQDQLIQEFQTVEDRSLVLERILNKARGDQPSAVRDDLTLLLLEASPGVSRFDHSTNFADEDMSSISGDPSVSRISQAKAEGLAVLVLEGRMTWEYSQTFFDAVIGSLDRGVGVIVDLSRCIHMDSAVLGTLHELVESAEKTVVGSKVKIQDASRSLVTTFAELGMNSVLRSVQMQSIAIPMTRTAVKASDGNLGRQQMRLLKAHEALASLNDTNRDQFALVVDDLREHLTYSSGMTSSR
;
A
#
# COMPACT_ATOMS: atom_id res chain seq x y z
N MET A 1 20.47 10.81 -1.52
CA MET A 1 19.85 10.69 -0.17
C MET A 1 18.34 10.90 -0.16
N LYS A 2 17.78 12.11 -0.41
CA LYS A 2 16.30 12.28 -0.39
C LYS A 2 15.56 11.42 -1.43
N ARG A 3 16.12 11.27 -2.63
CA ARG A 3 15.57 10.46 -3.72
C ARG A 3 15.60 8.95 -3.44
N ASP A 4 16.71 8.46 -2.89
CA ASP A 4 16.87 7.04 -2.53
C ASP A 4 15.86 6.65 -1.44
N LEU A 5 15.59 7.56 -0.49
CA LEU A 5 14.55 7.40 0.53
C LEU A 5 13.13 7.35 -0.06
N TYR A 6 12.81 8.17 -1.06
CA TYR A 6 11.49 8.09 -1.74
C TYR A 6 11.33 6.81 -2.53
N MET A 7 12.38 6.33 -3.20
CA MET A 7 12.33 5.04 -3.90
C MET A 7 12.21 3.89 -2.92
N ALA A 8 12.95 3.92 -1.80
CA ALA A 8 12.84 2.93 -0.74
C ALA A 8 11.42 2.90 -0.15
N GLN A 9 10.80 4.07 0.07
CA GLN A 9 9.41 4.19 0.49
C GLN A 9 8.45 3.56 -0.52
N ALA A 10 8.57 3.92 -1.80
CA ALA A 10 7.72 3.36 -2.86
C ALA A 10 7.86 1.84 -2.96
N ILE A 11 9.06 1.28 -2.76
CA ILE A 11 9.28 -0.17 -2.72
C ILE A 11 8.61 -0.76 -1.47
N GLN A 12 8.80 -0.16 -0.30
CA GLN A 12 8.21 -0.65 0.94
C GLN A 12 6.68 -0.61 0.93
N ASP A 13 6.08 0.42 0.33
CA ASP A 13 4.62 0.51 0.14
C ASP A 13 4.08 -0.67 -0.69
N THR A 14 4.89 -1.32 -1.53
CA THR A 14 4.48 -2.55 -2.24
C THR A 14 4.55 -3.82 -1.39
N LEU A 15 5.26 -3.80 -0.26
CA LEU A 15 5.42 -4.93 0.65
C LEU A 15 4.26 -5.05 1.65
N LEU A 16 3.69 -3.90 2.02
CA LEU A 16 2.55 -3.84 2.92
C LEU A 16 1.27 -4.19 2.16
N PRO A 17 0.35 -4.96 2.76
CA PRO A 17 -0.83 -5.46 2.08
C PRO A 17 -1.79 -4.32 1.76
N SER A 18 -2.08 -4.06 0.50
CA SER A 18 -3.00 -2.96 0.14
C SER A 18 -4.46 -3.25 0.50
N GLU A 19 -4.88 -4.52 0.50
CA GLU A 19 -6.25 -4.92 0.80
C GLU A 19 -6.30 -6.14 1.74
N PRO A 20 -7.08 -6.09 2.82
CA PRO A 20 -7.33 -7.26 3.65
C PRO A 20 -8.30 -8.24 2.96
N PRO A 21 -8.17 -9.56 3.23
CA PRO A 21 -9.19 -10.51 2.84
C PRO A 21 -10.51 -10.19 3.56
N GLN A 22 -11.62 -10.29 2.84
CA GLN A 22 -12.95 -10.21 3.43
C GLN A 22 -13.28 -11.54 4.12
N LEU A 23 -13.75 -11.46 5.36
CA LEU A 23 -14.09 -12.60 6.21
C LEU A 23 -15.54 -12.44 6.66
N ASP A 24 -16.32 -13.52 6.65
CA ASP A 24 -17.77 -13.40 6.88
C ASP A 24 -18.11 -13.03 8.35
N ARG A 25 -17.38 -13.63 9.29
CA ARG A 25 -17.61 -13.51 10.75
C ARG A 25 -16.61 -12.62 11.46
N TYR A 26 -15.62 -12.13 10.73
CA TYR A 26 -14.52 -11.34 11.26
C TYR A 26 -14.30 -10.13 10.38
N ARG A 27 -13.74 -9.08 10.93
CA ARG A 27 -13.22 -7.97 10.14
C ARG A 27 -11.86 -7.56 10.68
N THR A 28 -10.98 -7.15 9.78
CA THR A 28 -9.65 -6.71 10.13
C THR A 28 -9.46 -5.25 9.79
N ARG A 29 -8.83 -4.53 10.71
CA ARG A 29 -8.46 -3.13 10.52
C ARG A 29 -7.00 -2.98 10.86
N SER A 30 -6.27 -2.18 10.08
CA SER A 30 -4.89 -1.86 10.40
C SER A 30 -4.61 -0.39 10.21
N LEU A 31 -3.61 0.07 10.95
CA LEU A 31 -3.05 1.39 10.82
C LEU A 31 -1.53 1.28 10.91
N CYS A 32 -0.81 1.79 9.92
CA CYS A 32 0.64 1.81 9.92
C CYS A 32 1.13 3.23 9.61
N VAL A 33 1.96 3.77 10.50
CA VAL A 33 2.56 5.11 10.41
C VAL A 33 4.06 4.93 10.61
N PRO A 34 4.88 5.13 9.56
CA PRO A 34 6.32 5.08 9.75
C PRO A 34 6.79 6.33 10.51
N GLY A 35 7.79 6.17 11.38
CA GLY A 35 8.44 7.28 12.10
C GLY A 35 9.31 8.13 11.18
N GLU A 36 9.87 7.52 10.13
CA GLU A 36 10.53 8.19 9.01
C GLU A 36 9.78 7.96 7.68
N LYS A 37 10.43 8.13 6.53
CA LYS A 37 9.82 7.80 5.22
C LYS A 37 9.70 6.31 4.96
N VAL A 38 10.52 5.52 5.64
CA VAL A 38 10.59 4.07 5.56
C VAL A 38 10.73 3.53 6.97
N GLY A 39 10.14 2.38 7.24
CA GLY A 39 10.09 1.80 8.58
C GLY A 39 10.60 0.36 8.66
N GLY A 40 10.76 -0.18 9.86
CA GLY A 40 11.01 -1.59 10.15
C GLY A 40 9.74 -2.44 10.25
N ASP A 41 8.59 -1.79 10.44
CA ASP A 41 7.33 -2.47 10.66
C ASP A 41 6.77 -3.18 9.42
N LEU A 42 6.25 -4.38 9.65
CA LEU A 42 5.51 -5.20 8.70
C LEU A 42 4.28 -5.77 9.37
N TYR A 43 3.22 -5.88 8.60
CA TYR A 43 2.05 -6.65 9.01
C TYR A 43 1.38 -7.30 7.80
N ASP A 44 0.57 -8.31 8.04
CA ASP A 44 -0.32 -8.86 7.02
C ASP A 44 -1.51 -9.60 7.62
N VAL A 45 -2.56 -9.76 6.82
CA VAL A 45 -3.66 -10.71 7.05
C VAL A 45 -3.81 -11.52 5.76
N VAL A 46 -3.44 -12.79 5.83
CA VAL A 46 -3.42 -13.70 4.70
C VAL A 46 -4.46 -14.79 4.89
N ARG A 47 -5.43 -14.88 3.97
CA ARG A 47 -6.33 -16.04 3.90
C ARG A 47 -5.57 -17.22 3.31
N LEU A 48 -5.25 -18.21 4.15
CA LEU A 48 -4.47 -19.38 3.76
C LEU A 48 -5.30 -20.41 3.01
N ASN A 49 -6.57 -20.58 3.41
CA ASN A 49 -7.54 -21.44 2.75
C ASN A 49 -8.97 -21.05 3.15
N ALA A 50 -9.95 -21.93 2.89
CA ALA A 50 -11.35 -21.68 3.20
C ALA A 50 -11.61 -21.41 4.70
N ARG A 51 -10.80 -22.01 5.60
CA ARG A 51 -11.00 -22.04 7.05
C ARG A 51 -9.93 -21.29 7.85
N GLN A 52 -8.72 -21.17 7.32
CA GLN A 52 -7.58 -20.62 8.05
C GLN A 52 -7.18 -19.24 7.53
N VAL A 53 -6.97 -18.32 8.47
CA VAL A 53 -6.42 -16.98 8.24
C VAL A 53 -5.19 -16.81 9.14
N MET A 54 -4.08 -16.39 8.55
CA MET A 54 -2.90 -15.95 9.28
C MET A 54 -2.93 -14.43 9.36
N PHE A 55 -2.66 -13.87 10.54
CA PHE A 55 -2.36 -12.45 10.65
C PHE A 55 -1.17 -12.25 11.57
N TYR A 56 -0.35 -11.26 11.27
CA TYR A 56 0.90 -11.06 11.98
C TYR A 56 1.35 -9.61 11.95
N VAL A 57 2.20 -9.27 12.91
CA VAL A 57 2.97 -8.02 12.96
C VAL A 57 4.43 -8.42 13.24
N ALA A 58 5.36 -7.77 12.56
CA ALA A 58 6.79 -7.90 12.79
C ALA A 58 7.42 -6.51 12.74
N ASP A 59 8.43 -6.29 13.57
CA ASP A 59 9.13 -5.03 13.72
C ASP A 59 10.63 -5.31 13.72
N ALA A 60 11.32 -4.71 12.74
CA ALA A 60 12.73 -4.87 12.50
C ALA A 60 13.54 -3.82 13.27
N ALA A 61 14.46 -4.28 14.11
CA ALA A 61 15.24 -3.40 14.99
C ALA A 61 15.97 -2.27 14.25
N GLY A 62 15.89 -1.08 14.84
CA GLY A 62 16.42 0.17 14.28
C GLY A 62 15.32 0.98 13.60
N HIS A 63 15.68 2.08 12.94
CA HIS A 63 14.72 2.92 12.21
C HIS A 63 15.27 3.27 10.81
N GLY A 64 14.38 3.75 9.94
CA GLY A 64 14.76 4.22 8.61
C GLY A 64 15.21 3.10 7.67
N VAL A 65 16.20 3.37 6.81
CA VAL A 65 16.52 2.51 5.66
C VAL A 65 17.02 1.13 6.05
N SER A 66 17.82 0.99 7.11
CA SER A 66 18.34 -0.31 7.55
C SER A 66 17.23 -1.24 8.04
N ALA A 67 16.29 -0.70 8.81
CA ALA A 67 15.13 -1.45 9.30
C ALA A 67 14.23 -1.86 8.13
N ALA A 68 14.01 -0.97 7.15
CA ALA A 68 13.24 -1.27 5.94
C ALA A 68 13.85 -2.37 5.07
N ILE A 69 15.19 -2.41 4.94
CA ILE A 69 15.87 -3.50 4.23
C ILE A 69 15.68 -4.83 4.98
N LEU A 70 15.81 -4.82 6.31
CA LEU A 70 15.63 -6.02 7.12
C LEU A 70 14.19 -6.53 7.03
N ALA A 71 13.21 -5.64 7.09
CA ALA A 71 11.80 -5.93 6.84
C ALA A 71 11.60 -6.57 5.45
N LEU A 72 12.15 -5.98 4.39
CA LEU A 72 12.05 -6.55 3.04
C LEU A 72 12.61 -7.97 2.96
N LEU A 73 13.80 -8.20 3.54
CA LEU A 73 14.41 -9.54 3.58
C LEU A 73 13.55 -10.52 4.38
N PHE A 74 13.02 -10.08 5.53
CA PHE A 74 12.11 -10.86 6.36
C PHE A 74 10.87 -11.29 5.56
N LYS A 75 10.18 -10.35 4.92
CA LYS A 75 8.99 -10.63 4.09
C LYS A 75 9.31 -11.58 2.93
N HIS A 76 10.45 -11.41 2.27
CA HIS A 76 10.84 -12.23 1.14
C HIS A 76 11.20 -13.68 1.54
N ARG A 77 11.76 -13.87 2.74
CA ARG A 77 12.10 -15.18 3.29
C ARG A 77 10.93 -15.86 3.98
N LEU A 78 9.92 -15.11 4.42
CA LEU A 78 8.73 -15.65 5.06
C LEU A 78 8.06 -16.73 4.21
N ARG A 79 7.78 -17.88 4.83
CA ARG A 79 6.99 -18.96 4.26
C ARG A 79 5.85 -19.27 5.21
N LEU A 80 4.64 -19.37 4.67
CA LEU A 80 3.43 -19.71 5.44
C LEU A 80 3.00 -21.18 5.23
N PHE A 81 3.62 -21.86 4.28
CA PHE A 81 3.33 -23.25 3.91
C PHE A 81 4.62 -24.07 3.89
N ASP A 82 4.50 -25.34 4.26
CA ASP A 82 5.57 -26.31 4.13
C ASP A 82 5.74 -26.79 2.65
N PRO A 83 6.76 -27.60 2.33
CA PRO A 83 6.96 -28.12 0.98
C PRO A 83 5.81 -29.00 0.44
N THR A 84 4.92 -29.48 1.31
CA THR A 84 3.73 -30.26 0.94
C THR A 84 2.51 -29.38 0.68
N GLY A 85 2.60 -28.08 0.98
CA GLY A 85 1.52 -27.10 0.90
C GLY A 85 0.67 -27.01 2.17
N ALA A 86 1.06 -27.65 3.27
CA ALA A 86 0.36 -27.56 4.54
C ALA A 86 0.70 -26.24 5.25
N THR A 87 -0.32 -25.61 5.85
CA THR A 87 -0.16 -24.40 6.67
C THR A 87 0.85 -24.65 7.80
N LEU A 88 1.88 -23.81 7.88
CA LEU A 88 2.83 -23.83 8.99
C LEU A 88 2.20 -23.25 10.26
N SER A 89 2.59 -23.81 11.40
CA SER A 89 2.18 -23.31 12.71
C SER A 89 2.95 -22.01 13.07
N PRO A 90 2.37 -21.09 13.86
CA PRO A 90 3.06 -19.86 14.27
C PRO A 90 4.45 -20.08 14.86
N ALA A 91 4.63 -21.07 15.73
CA ALA A 91 5.95 -21.35 16.31
C ALA A 91 6.94 -21.88 15.27
N THR A 92 6.48 -22.68 14.30
CA THR A 92 7.32 -23.18 13.21
C THR A 92 7.79 -22.04 12.32
N ILE A 93 6.91 -21.09 11.99
CA ILE A 93 7.25 -19.90 11.21
C ILE A 93 8.32 -19.08 11.94
N LEU A 94 8.14 -18.79 13.23
CA LEU A 94 9.12 -18.06 14.03
C LEU A 94 10.47 -18.80 14.11
N GLY A 95 10.45 -20.12 14.27
CA GLY A 95 11.67 -20.94 14.26
C GLY A 95 12.45 -20.83 12.95
N GLN A 96 11.76 -20.98 11.82
CA GLN A 96 12.37 -20.84 10.49
C GLN A 96 12.92 -19.43 10.26
N MET A 97 12.17 -18.39 10.64
CA MET A 97 12.63 -17.01 10.51
C MET A 97 13.81 -16.70 11.42
N ASN A 98 13.87 -17.29 12.62
CA ASN A 98 15.03 -17.17 13.51
C ASN A 98 16.28 -17.80 12.87
N GLU A 99 16.16 -18.98 12.28
CA GLU A 99 17.27 -19.63 11.57
C GLU A 99 17.75 -18.79 10.39
N VAL A 100 16.85 -18.19 9.62
CA VAL A 100 17.19 -17.27 8.52
C VAL A 100 17.97 -16.07 9.05
N LEU A 101 17.48 -15.41 10.11
CA LEU A 101 18.13 -14.22 10.68
C LEU A 101 19.53 -14.56 11.23
N VAL A 102 19.66 -15.68 11.94
CA VAL A 102 20.93 -16.09 12.55
C VAL A 102 21.96 -16.56 11.50
N ASN A 103 21.54 -17.29 10.48
CA ASN A 103 22.47 -17.92 9.54
C ASN A 103 22.71 -17.11 8.25
N GLU A 104 21.73 -16.34 7.80
CA GLU A 104 21.78 -15.63 6.51
C GLU A 104 21.87 -14.11 6.65
N ILE A 105 21.26 -13.53 7.68
CA ILE A 105 21.12 -12.07 7.85
C ILE A 105 21.80 -11.61 9.16
N SER A 106 22.99 -12.15 9.43
CA SER A 106 23.72 -11.86 10.67
C SER A 106 24.57 -10.59 10.54
N ALA A 107 24.19 -9.54 11.28
CA ALA A 107 25.02 -8.37 11.56
C ALA A 107 24.84 -7.91 13.02
N PRO A 108 25.81 -7.18 13.61
CA PRO A 108 25.68 -6.72 15.00
C PRO A 108 24.42 -5.88 15.21
N GLY A 109 23.61 -6.26 16.22
CA GLY A 109 22.40 -5.54 16.58
C GLY A 109 21.17 -5.82 15.71
N VAL A 110 21.25 -6.75 14.75
CA VAL A 110 20.09 -7.18 13.95
C VAL A 110 19.23 -8.13 14.77
N PHE A 111 17.99 -7.72 15.03
CA PHE A 111 16.94 -8.58 15.55
C PHE A 111 15.58 -8.13 15.01
N VAL A 112 14.59 -9.01 15.09
CA VAL A 112 13.21 -8.72 14.68
C VAL A 112 12.28 -9.19 15.78
N THR A 113 11.37 -8.33 16.24
CA THR A 113 10.24 -8.77 17.06
C THR A 113 9.10 -9.19 16.14
N ALA A 114 8.38 -10.27 16.47
CA ALA A 114 7.26 -10.68 15.63
C ALA A 114 6.21 -11.46 16.41
N ILE A 115 4.95 -11.35 15.99
CA ILE A 115 3.86 -12.19 16.47
C ILE A 115 3.07 -12.74 15.28
N PHE A 116 2.83 -14.05 15.28
CA PHE A 116 2.02 -14.73 14.26
C PHE A 116 0.79 -15.35 14.92
N CYS A 117 -0.35 -15.16 14.28
CA CYS A 117 -1.65 -15.60 14.75
C CYS A 117 -2.39 -16.37 13.65
N LEU A 118 -2.63 -17.66 13.88
CA LEU A 118 -3.38 -18.55 12.99
C LEU A 118 -4.79 -18.73 13.54
N LEU A 119 -5.77 -18.12 12.86
CA LEU A 119 -7.19 -18.21 13.19
C LEU A 119 -7.90 -19.25 12.32
N ASP A 120 -8.61 -20.14 12.98
CA ASP A 120 -9.64 -20.96 12.39
C ASP A 120 -10.98 -20.21 12.44
N ILE A 121 -11.43 -19.71 11.28
CA ILE A 121 -12.60 -18.81 11.19
C ILE A 121 -13.94 -19.54 11.39
N GLU A 122 -13.95 -20.88 11.38
CA GLU A 122 -15.19 -21.64 11.59
C GLU A 122 -15.52 -21.80 13.07
N ASN A 123 -14.50 -22.14 13.88
CA ASN A 123 -14.66 -22.44 15.31
C ASN A 123 -14.09 -21.37 16.24
N GLY A 124 -13.42 -20.34 15.71
CA GLY A 124 -12.82 -19.25 16.47
C GLY A 124 -11.54 -19.62 17.23
N LYS A 125 -10.93 -20.77 16.95
CA LYS A 125 -9.67 -21.17 17.57
C LYS A 125 -8.52 -20.35 16.99
N LEU A 126 -7.87 -19.56 17.84
CA LEU A 126 -6.68 -18.79 17.54
C LEU A 126 -5.46 -19.43 18.17
N ILE A 127 -4.49 -19.82 17.36
CA ILE A 127 -3.17 -20.25 17.82
C ILE A 127 -2.20 -19.10 17.54
N PHE A 128 -1.38 -18.71 18.50
CA PHE A 128 -0.35 -17.70 18.27
C PHE A 128 0.99 -18.09 18.90
N ALA A 129 2.05 -17.52 18.35
CA ALA A 129 3.38 -17.50 18.94
C ALA A 129 3.99 -16.11 18.73
N SER A 130 4.82 -15.67 19.67
CA SER A 130 5.41 -14.33 19.67
C SER A 130 6.88 -14.38 20.08
N ALA A 131 7.71 -13.70 19.31
CA ALA A 131 9.15 -13.57 19.45
C ALA A 131 9.50 -12.15 19.88
N GLY A 132 9.61 -11.91 21.20
CA GLY A 132 9.97 -10.62 21.78
C GLY A 132 9.04 -9.43 21.47
N HIS A 133 7.93 -9.66 20.77
CA HIS A 133 6.98 -8.62 20.35
C HIS A 133 6.12 -8.14 21.53
N PRO A 134 5.59 -6.91 21.51
CA PRO A 134 4.65 -6.44 22.52
C PRO A 134 3.48 -7.40 22.74
N PRO A 135 2.90 -7.40 23.95
CA PRO A 135 1.84 -8.35 24.29
C PRO A 135 0.61 -8.27 23.39
N LEU A 136 0.03 -9.42 23.04
CA LEU A 136 -1.26 -9.48 22.34
C LEU A 136 -2.38 -9.11 23.31
N LEU A 137 -3.25 -8.16 22.94
CA LEU A 137 -4.40 -7.78 23.75
C LEU A 137 -5.68 -8.43 23.21
N VAL A 138 -6.47 -9.01 24.11
CA VAL A 138 -7.80 -9.55 23.81
C VAL A 138 -8.83 -8.85 24.67
N HIS A 139 -9.72 -8.09 24.06
CA HIS A 139 -10.90 -7.55 24.72
C HIS A 139 -12.08 -8.49 24.51
N GLU A 140 -12.49 -9.16 25.58
CA GLU A 140 -13.70 -10.00 25.58
C GLU A 140 -14.94 -9.10 25.49
N ALA A 141 -15.96 -9.46 24.70
CA ALA A 141 -17.09 -8.60 24.31
C ALA A 141 -17.75 -7.76 25.44
N HIS A 142 -17.80 -8.30 26.67
CA HIS A 142 -18.34 -7.65 27.87
C HIS A 142 -17.39 -7.77 29.07
N GLY A 143 -16.10 -8.00 28.81
CA GLY A 143 -15.12 -8.38 29.81
C GLY A 143 -13.98 -7.39 29.96
N HIS A 144 -12.94 -7.86 30.62
CA HIS A 144 -11.68 -7.14 30.74
C HIS A 144 -10.79 -7.41 29.53
N VAL A 145 -9.82 -6.52 29.30
CA VAL A 145 -8.74 -6.79 28.36
C VAL A 145 -7.78 -7.80 29.01
N LYS A 146 -7.55 -8.92 28.34
CA LYS A 146 -6.51 -9.89 28.69
C LYS A 146 -5.28 -9.60 27.86
N MET A 147 -4.12 -9.80 28.49
CA MET A 147 -2.83 -9.57 27.88
C MET A 147 -2.06 -10.88 27.80
N PHE A 148 -1.47 -11.15 26.64
CA PHE A 148 -0.70 -12.34 26.38
C PHE A 148 0.73 -11.97 25.99
N GLU A 149 1.64 -12.15 26.95
CA GLU A 149 3.07 -11.95 26.77
C GLU A 149 3.67 -12.83 25.66
N HIS A 150 4.81 -12.39 25.13
CA HIS A 150 5.59 -13.13 24.15
C HIS A 150 5.96 -14.55 24.62
N THR A 151 6.15 -15.45 23.66
CA THR A 151 6.34 -16.89 23.91
C THR A 151 7.74 -17.39 23.58
N GLY A 152 8.63 -16.48 23.18
CA GLY A 152 10.06 -16.69 22.98
C GLY A 152 10.80 -15.34 22.85
N PRO A 153 12.15 -15.36 22.81
CA PRO A 153 12.96 -14.15 22.67
C PRO A 153 12.79 -13.48 21.29
N ALA A 154 13.27 -12.26 21.08
CA ALA A 154 13.28 -11.68 19.73
C ALA A 154 14.12 -12.53 18.76
N LEU A 155 13.72 -12.53 17.48
CA LEU A 155 14.38 -13.32 16.44
C LEU A 155 15.77 -12.77 16.15
N GLY A 156 16.75 -13.64 15.88
CA GLY A 156 18.13 -13.26 15.59
C GLY A 156 19.04 -13.13 16.83
N LEU A 157 18.47 -13.09 18.05
CA LEU A 157 19.26 -12.97 19.28
C LEU A 157 19.95 -14.27 19.72
N TYR A 158 19.28 -15.41 19.51
CA TYR A 158 19.77 -16.72 19.96
C TYR A 158 19.53 -17.78 18.89
N GLY A 159 20.59 -18.49 18.47
CA GLY A 159 20.50 -19.52 17.43
C GLY A 159 19.58 -20.70 17.76
N ASN A 160 19.46 -21.06 19.02
CA ASN A 160 18.62 -22.16 19.52
C ASN A 160 17.35 -21.67 20.22
N ALA A 161 16.80 -20.53 19.82
CA ALA A 161 15.56 -20.00 20.37
C ALA A 161 14.39 -20.97 20.15
N VAL A 162 13.52 -21.08 21.15
CA VAL A 162 12.30 -21.89 21.10
C VAL A 162 11.10 -20.97 21.32
N PHE A 163 10.08 -21.13 20.50
CA PHE A 163 8.84 -20.36 20.53
C PHE A 163 7.69 -21.28 20.91
N ALA A 164 7.02 -21.01 22.04
CA ALA A 164 5.85 -21.78 22.42
C ALA A 164 4.58 -21.27 21.71
N GLU A 165 3.63 -22.15 21.47
CA GLU A 165 2.30 -21.76 20.99
C GLU A 165 1.33 -21.61 22.16
N ARG A 166 0.43 -20.64 22.04
CA ARG A 166 -0.70 -20.45 22.94
C ARG A 166 -1.98 -20.45 22.14
N GLU A 167 -3.06 -20.89 22.79
CA GLU A 167 -4.38 -21.00 22.19
C GLU A 167 -5.36 -20.10 22.90
N ILE A 168 -6.19 -19.41 22.12
CA ILE A 168 -7.27 -18.55 22.58
C ILE A 168 -8.52 -18.94 21.79
N LEU A 169 -9.66 -19.04 22.49
CA LEU A 169 -10.96 -19.19 21.84
C LEU A 169 -11.57 -17.81 21.64
N VAL A 170 -11.64 -17.36 20.39
CA VAL A 170 -12.22 -16.08 19.99
C VAL A 170 -13.73 -16.23 19.86
N LYS A 171 -14.48 -15.50 20.68
CA LYS A 171 -15.94 -15.51 20.68
C LYS A 171 -16.49 -14.32 19.92
N GLU A 172 -17.77 -14.38 19.60
CA GLU A 172 -18.48 -13.27 18.95
C GLU A 172 -18.29 -11.97 19.75
N ALA A 173 -18.04 -10.89 19.02
CA ALA A 173 -17.75 -9.54 19.50
C ALA A 173 -16.44 -9.37 20.31
N ASP A 174 -15.60 -10.41 20.44
CA ASP A 174 -14.24 -10.25 20.94
C ASP A 174 -13.38 -9.43 19.97
N ARG A 175 -12.40 -8.71 20.51
CA ARG A 175 -11.43 -7.92 19.73
C ARG A 175 -10.01 -8.32 20.09
N ILE A 176 -9.15 -8.46 19.10
CA ILE A 176 -7.73 -8.77 19.25
C ILE A 176 -6.92 -7.63 18.66
N LEU A 177 -5.99 -7.08 19.43
CA LEU A 177 -5.09 -6.01 18.99
C LEU A 177 -3.64 -6.50 19.06
N LEU A 178 -2.96 -6.39 17.92
CA LEU A 178 -1.51 -6.46 17.79
C LEU A 178 -0.98 -5.04 17.59
N TYR A 179 0.17 -4.73 18.18
CA TYR A 179 0.76 -3.40 18.10
C TYR A 179 2.28 -3.43 18.26
N THR A 180 2.96 -2.45 17.68
CA THR A 180 4.41 -2.23 17.87
C THR A 180 4.67 -1.22 18.99
N ASP A 181 5.89 -1.19 19.50
CA ASP A 181 6.31 -0.32 20.61
C ASP A 181 6.35 1.16 20.23
N GLY A 182 6.35 1.51 18.93
CA GLY A 182 6.10 2.87 18.45
C GLY A 182 4.76 3.47 18.90
N VAL A 183 3.81 2.66 19.41
CA VAL A 183 2.61 3.16 20.11
C VAL A 183 2.95 3.91 21.41
N PHE A 184 4.09 3.59 22.03
CA PHE A 184 4.58 4.20 23.27
C PHE A 184 5.70 5.21 23.02
N ASP A 185 6.44 5.13 21.90
CA ASP A 185 7.51 6.08 21.56
C ASP A 185 7.00 7.33 20.82
N THR A 186 6.23 8.13 21.57
CA THR A 186 5.66 9.39 21.09
C THR A 186 6.01 10.56 22.03
N THR A 187 5.84 11.81 21.55
CA THR A 187 6.45 13.05 22.09
C THR A 187 6.71 13.16 23.61
N GLU A 188 7.77 13.91 23.94
CA GLU A 188 8.39 14.05 25.27
C GLU A 188 7.47 14.46 26.44
N ASN A 189 6.28 15.00 26.19
CA ASN A 189 5.47 15.58 27.26
C ASN A 189 4.51 14.60 27.94
N ARG A 190 4.12 13.46 27.31
CA ARG A 190 3.28 12.39 27.89
C ARG A 190 3.12 11.23 26.89
N PRO A 191 4.09 10.29 26.83
CA PRO A 191 3.91 9.08 26.02
C PRO A 191 2.71 8.30 26.54
N LEU A 192 1.96 7.67 25.63
CA LEU A 192 0.93 6.70 26.00
C LEU A 192 1.61 5.60 26.81
N ASN A 193 1.02 5.18 27.92
CA ASN A 193 1.48 4.00 28.64
C ASN A 193 0.55 2.80 28.38
N GLN A 194 1.00 1.62 28.79
CA GLN A 194 0.28 0.38 28.57
C GLN A 194 -1.13 0.35 29.19
N ASP A 195 -1.29 0.90 30.40
CA ASP A 195 -2.60 0.98 31.06
C ASP A 195 -3.56 1.89 30.29
N GLN A 196 -3.06 3.00 29.76
CA GLN A 196 -3.84 3.92 28.93
C GLN A 196 -4.20 3.28 27.59
N LEU A 197 -3.28 2.56 26.94
CA LEU A 197 -3.58 1.80 25.72
C LEU A 197 -4.72 0.80 25.96
N ILE A 198 -4.66 0.05 27.06
CA ILE A 198 -5.71 -0.89 27.46
C ILE A 198 -7.03 -0.15 27.68
N GLN A 199 -7.01 1.00 28.35
CA GLN A 199 -8.20 1.80 28.60
C GLN A 199 -8.83 2.34 27.30
N GLU A 200 -8.01 2.86 26.37
CA GLU A 200 -8.49 3.33 25.07
C GLU A 200 -9.05 2.16 24.25
N PHE A 201 -8.40 0.99 24.27
CA PHE A 201 -8.88 -0.21 23.61
C PHE A 201 -10.20 -0.72 24.20
N GLN A 202 -10.41 -0.58 25.51
CA GLN A 202 -11.62 -1.04 26.19
C GLN A 202 -12.82 -0.08 26.00
N THR A 203 -12.62 1.23 26.17
CA THR A 203 -13.69 2.23 26.37
C THR A 203 -14.40 2.73 25.10
N VAL A 204 -13.99 2.26 23.93
CA VAL A 204 -14.55 2.74 22.66
C VAL A 204 -15.86 2.01 22.32
N GLU A 205 -16.97 2.74 22.40
CA GLU A 205 -18.31 2.30 21.97
C GLU A 205 -18.39 2.18 20.44
N ASP A 206 -17.91 3.17 19.70
CA ASP A 206 -17.79 3.09 18.23
C ASP A 206 -16.53 2.34 17.83
N ARG A 207 -16.68 1.03 17.65
CA ARG A 207 -15.64 0.10 17.20
C ARG A 207 -14.91 0.56 15.93
N SER A 208 -15.55 1.38 15.11
CA SER A 208 -15.00 1.92 13.87
C SER A 208 -13.95 3.01 14.08
N LEU A 209 -13.74 3.49 15.32
CA LEU A 209 -12.79 4.57 15.62
C LEU A 209 -11.68 4.18 16.59
N VAL A 210 -11.59 2.89 16.96
CA VAL A 210 -10.63 2.41 17.97
C VAL A 210 -9.19 2.73 17.59
N LEU A 211 -8.78 2.41 16.35
CA LEU A 211 -7.40 2.59 15.90
C LEU A 211 -7.04 4.06 15.79
N GLU A 212 -7.94 4.88 15.23
CA GLU A 212 -7.77 6.33 15.12
C GLU A 212 -7.64 6.99 16.49
N ARG A 213 -8.42 6.54 17.48
CA ARG A 213 -8.35 7.08 18.84
C ARG A 213 -7.05 6.70 19.54
N ILE A 214 -6.59 5.44 19.40
CA ILE A 214 -5.28 5.02 19.92
C ILE A 214 -4.17 5.84 19.26
N LEU A 215 -4.21 6.01 17.94
CA LEU A 215 -3.24 6.81 17.21
C LEU A 215 -3.23 8.27 17.67
N ASN A 216 -4.40 8.91 17.77
CA ASN A 216 -4.51 10.31 18.20
C ASN A 216 -4.00 10.49 19.63
N LYS A 217 -4.25 9.50 20.50
CA LYS A 217 -3.73 9.51 21.86
C LYS A 217 -2.21 9.34 21.88
N ALA A 218 -1.68 8.46 21.05
CA ALA A 218 -0.24 8.27 20.91
C ALA A 218 0.42 9.56 20.38
N ARG A 219 -0.10 10.18 19.32
CA ARG A 219 0.46 11.42 18.74
C ARG A 219 0.38 12.66 19.65
N GLY A 220 -0.60 12.69 20.56
CA GLY A 220 -0.84 13.86 21.41
C GLY A 220 -1.22 15.11 20.59
N ASP A 221 -0.78 16.29 21.03
CA ASP A 221 -1.14 17.58 20.41
C ASP A 221 -0.35 17.89 19.11
N GLN A 222 0.59 17.03 18.70
CA GLN A 222 1.41 17.22 17.49
C GLN A 222 1.13 16.14 16.44
N PRO A 223 0.44 16.46 15.34
CA PRO A 223 0.04 15.48 14.31
C PRO A 223 1.20 14.76 13.61
N SER A 224 2.41 15.32 13.62
CA SER A 224 3.57 14.86 12.86
C SER A 224 4.63 14.11 13.67
N ALA A 225 4.30 13.66 14.89
CA ALA A 225 5.31 13.32 15.89
C ALA A 225 5.31 11.85 16.35
N VAL A 226 5.28 10.92 15.40
CA VAL A 226 5.66 9.52 15.68
C VAL A 226 7.18 9.44 15.51
N ARG A 227 7.92 9.02 16.56
CA ARG A 227 9.39 8.95 16.52
C ARG A 227 9.89 7.62 15.97
N ASP A 228 9.17 6.56 16.28
CA ASP A 228 9.41 5.21 15.78
C ASP A 228 8.27 4.76 14.86
N ASP A 229 8.38 3.59 14.25
CA ASP A 229 7.30 3.04 13.44
C ASP A 229 6.14 2.56 14.33
N LEU A 230 4.92 3.01 14.02
CA LEU A 230 3.70 2.66 14.75
C LEU A 230 2.80 1.83 13.85
N THR A 231 2.58 0.59 14.23
CA THR A 231 1.66 -0.33 13.59
C THR A 231 0.64 -0.85 14.58
N LEU A 232 -0.64 -0.78 14.20
CA LEU A 232 -1.77 -1.37 14.90
C LEU A 232 -2.49 -2.32 13.95
N LEU A 233 -2.77 -3.56 14.38
CA LEU A 233 -3.59 -4.51 13.64
C LEU A 233 -4.68 -5.08 14.55
N LEU A 234 -5.91 -4.76 14.22
CA LEU A 234 -7.12 -5.12 14.94
C LEU A 234 -7.90 -6.19 14.18
N LEU A 235 -8.23 -7.29 14.85
CA LEU A 235 -9.20 -8.28 14.39
C LEU A 235 -10.42 -8.25 15.32
N GLU A 236 -11.61 -8.10 14.74
CA GLU A 236 -12.86 -8.13 15.49
C GLU A 236 -13.70 -9.32 15.03
N ALA A 237 -14.20 -10.10 15.99
CA ALA A 237 -15.10 -11.23 15.76
C ALA A 237 -16.55 -10.75 15.53
N SER A 238 -16.72 -9.92 14.51
CA SER A 238 -18.01 -9.44 14.06
C SER A 238 -17.98 -9.24 12.55
N PRO A 239 -19.10 -9.44 11.84
CA PRO A 239 -19.20 -9.09 10.44
C PRO A 239 -18.88 -7.61 10.19
N GLY A 240 -18.31 -7.32 9.02
CA GLY A 240 -18.06 -5.96 8.57
C GLY A 240 -17.05 -5.92 7.44
N VAL A 241 -16.73 -4.71 7.00
CA VAL A 241 -15.75 -4.49 5.95
C VAL A 241 -14.36 -4.43 6.59
N SER A 242 -13.47 -5.31 6.15
CA SER A 242 -12.06 -5.20 6.49
C SER A 242 -11.42 -4.03 5.73
N ARG A 243 -10.57 -3.25 6.40
CA ARG A 243 -9.90 -2.08 5.81
C ARG A 243 -8.47 -1.93 6.33
N PHE A 244 -7.52 -1.71 5.43
CA PHE A 244 -6.14 -1.39 5.80
C PHE A 244 -5.87 0.07 5.48
N ASP A 245 -5.44 0.83 6.50
CA ASP A 245 -5.07 2.23 6.35
C ASP A 245 -3.55 2.35 6.52
N HIS A 246 -2.85 2.41 5.39
CA HIS A 246 -1.44 2.80 5.36
C HIS A 246 -1.37 4.31 5.30
N SER A 247 -1.16 4.93 6.45
CA SER A 247 -0.81 6.34 6.49
C SER A 247 0.68 6.52 6.21
N THR A 248 1.14 6.06 5.04
CA THR A 248 2.36 6.56 4.40
C THR A 248 2.06 7.85 3.61
N ASN A 249 0.78 8.17 3.42
CA ASN A 249 0.29 9.44 2.91
C ASN A 249 0.03 10.42 4.06
N PHE A 250 0.91 11.40 4.20
CA PHE A 250 0.56 12.64 4.87
C PHE A 250 -0.59 13.34 4.10
N ALA A 251 -1.65 13.72 4.83
CA ALA A 251 -2.85 14.50 4.44
C ALA A 251 -3.88 13.73 3.57
N ASP A 252 -5.20 13.68 3.82
CA ASP A 252 -6.14 14.55 4.53
C ASP A 252 -7.47 13.78 4.75
N GLU A 253 -8.22 14.15 5.79
CA GLU A 253 -9.59 13.74 6.07
C GLU A 253 -10.56 14.34 5.04
N ASP A 254 -11.05 13.56 4.07
CA ASP A 254 -12.32 13.82 3.35
C ASP A 254 -12.61 12.65 2.39
N MET A 255 -13.00 11.49 2.94
CA MET A 255 -13.38 10.30 2.15
C MET A 255 -14.64 9.64 2.73
N SER A 256 -15.75 10.39 2.74
CA SER A 256 -17.08 9.81 2.93
C SER A 256 -17.99 10.19 1.77
N SER A 257 -17.93 9.44 0.67
CA SER A 257 -19.05 9.14 -0.26
C SER A 257 -18.59 8.73 -1.67
N ILE A 258 -18.08 7.51 -1.87
CA ILE A 258 -17.96 6.96 -3.24
C ILE A 258 -18.42 5.50 -3.28
N SER A 259 -19.53 5.27 -3.98
CA SER A 259 -20.07 3.93 -4.28
C SER A 259 -19.42 3.36 -5.55
N GLY A 260 -18.52 2.40 -5.36
CA GLY A 260 -17.89 1.59 -6.40
C GLY A 260 -16.77 0.76 -5.76
N ASP A 261 -16.68 -0.51 -6.13
CA ASP A 261 -15.63 -1.43 -5.65
C ASP A 261 -14.23 -0.88 -6.03
N PRO A 262 -13.41 -0.43 -5.07
CA PRO A 262 -12.10 0.19 -5.33
C PRO A 262 -11.02 -0.81 -5.79
N SER A 263 -11.30 -2.11 -5.70
CA SER A 263 -10.34 -3.20 -5.95
C SER A 263 -10.09 -3.51 -7.44
N VAL A 264 -10.89 -2.94 -8.34
CA VAL A 264 -10.76 -3.19 -9.79
C VAL A 264 -10.19 -1.97 -10.50
N SER A 265 -8.88 -2.02 -10.80
CA SER A 265 -8.26 -1.09 -11.72
C SER A 265 -8.81 -1.27 -13.13
N ARG A 266 -9.37 -0.23 -13.72
CA ARG A 266 -9.84 -0.27 -15.11
C ARG A 266 -9.95 1.12 -15.73
N ILE A 267 -9.89 1.13 -17.05
CA ILE A 267 -10.23 2.29 -17.87
C ILE A 267 -11.58 2.02 -18.53
N SER A 268 -12.51 2.95 -18.37
CA SER A 268 -13.81 2.90 -19.05
C SER A 268 -14.06 4.18 -19.84
N GLN A 269 -14.84 4.07 -20.90
CA GLN A 269 -15.18 5.19 -21.78
C GLN A 269 -16.69 5.40 -21.86
N ALA A 270 -17.10 6.66 -21.85
CA ALA A 270 -18.45 7.10 -22.11
C ALA A 270 -18.46 8.29 -23.08
N LYS A 271 -19.66 8.71 -23.51
CA LYS A 271 -19.87 9.95 -24.26
C LYS A 271 -20.79 10.87 -23.45
N ALA A 272 -20.36 12.10 -23.22
CA ALA A 272 -21.14 13.12 -22.55
C ALA A 272 -20.94 14.45 -23.27
N GLU A 273 -22.02 15.19 -23.55
CA GLU A 273 -21.97 16.54 -24.13
C GLU A 273 -21.13 16.66 -25.44
N GLY A 274 -21.12 15.60 -26.26
CA GLY A 274 -20.32 15.56 -27.50
C GLY A 274 -18.82 15.30 -27.29
N LEU A 275 -18.38 15.09 -26.05
CA LEU A 275 -17.02 14.75 -25.66
C LEU A 275 -16.91 13.25 -25.32
N ALA A 276 -15.70 12.73 -25.45
CA ALA A 276 -15.33 11.41 -24.93
C ALA A 276 -14.90 11.54 -23.47
N VAL A 277 -15.55 10.82 -22.55
CA VAL A 277 -15.16 10.78 -21.13
C VAL A 277 -14.43 9.47 -20.88
N LEU A 278 -13.15 9.54 -20.53
CA LEU A 278 -12.37 8.42 -20.03
C LEU A 278 -12.36 8.47 -18.51
N VAL A 279 -12.82 7.41 -17.85
CA VAL A 279 -12.81 7.29 -16.39
C VAL A 279 -11.75 6.28 -16.00
N LEU A 280 -10.79 6.74 -15.19
CA LEU A 280 -9.73 5.93 -14.61
C LEU A 280 -10.17 5.56 -13.19
N GLU A 281 -10.44 4.27 -12.96
CA GLU A 281 -10.89 3.75 -11.65
C GLU A 281 -9.77 2.88 -11.06
N GLY A 282 -9.44 3.04 -9.77
CA GLY A 282 -8.44 2.24 -9.07
C GLY A 282 -7.00 2.76 -9.20
N ARG A 283 -6.02 1.86 -9.09
CA ARG A 283 -4.58 2.17 -9.22
C ARG A 283 -4.15 2.06 -10.67
N MET A 284 -3.70 3.17 -11.25
CA MET A 284 -3.22 3.23 -12.63
C MET A 284 -1.72 2.97 -12.67
N THR A 285 -1.34 1.76 -13.08
CA THR A 285 0.05 1.33 -13.28
C THR A 285 0.45 1.38 -14.75
N TRP A 286 1.73 1.18 -15.02
CA TRP A 286 2.37 1.16 -16.33
C TRP A 286 1.69 0.21 -17.33
N GLU A 287 1.02 -0.84 -16.86
CA GLU A 287 0.21 -1.77 -17.66
C GLU A 287 -0.94 -1.05 -18.40
N TYR A 288 -1.47 0.02 -17.81
CA TYR A 288 -2.55 0.81 -18.38
C TYR A 288 -2.06 1.95 -19.28
N SER A 289 -0.76 2.27 -19.28
CA SER A 289 -0.21 3.42 -20.01
C SER A 289 -0.52 3.38 -21.52
N GLN A 290 -0.32 2.22 -22.16
CA GLN A 290 -0.57 2.05 -23.59
C GLN A 290 -2.07 2.12 -23.93
N THR A 291 -2.90 1.43 -23.14
CA THR A 291 -4.36 1.41 -23.31
C THR A 291 -4.94 2.81 -23.11
N PHE A 292 -4.46 3.53 -22.10
CA PHE A 292 -4.83 4.91 -21.84
C PHE A 292 -4.47 5.81 -23.02
N PHE A 293 -3.23 5.74 -23.49
CA PHE A 293 -2.76 6.49 -24.65
C PHE A 293 -3.61 6.23 -25.90
N ASP A 294 -3.83 4.96 -26.25
CA ASP A 294 -4.57 4.56 -27.44
C ASP A 294 -6.04 5.04 -27.41
N ALA A 295 -6.67 5.00 -26.23
CA ALA A 295 -8.05 5.44 -26.06
C ALA A 295 -8.21 6.95 -26.22
N VAL A 296 -7.26 7.74 -25.71
CA VAL A 296 -7.26 9.20 -25.87
C VAL A 296 -6.94 9.57 -27.31
N ILE A 297 -5.85 9.05 -27.88
CA ILE A 297 -5.46 9.33 -29.28
C ILE A 297 -6.56 8.91 -30.26
N GLY A 298 -7.14 7.72 -30.10
CA GLY A 298 -8.22 7.27 -30.98
C GLY A 298 -9.44 8.19 -30.95
N SER A 299 -9.68 8.92 -29.84
CA SER A 299 -10.75 9.91 -29.74
C SER A 299 -10.35 11.24 -30.40
N LEU A 300 -9.12 11.70 -30.19
CA LEU A 300 -8.58 12.91 -30.81
C LEU A 300 -8.46 12.78 -32.34
N ASP A 301 -8.07 11.62 -32.86
CA ASP A 301 -8.00 11.33 -34.31
C ASP A 301 -9.37 11.43 -35.00
N ARG A 302 -10.46 11.21 -34.24
CA ARG A 302 -11.84 11.41 -34.72
C ARG A 302 -12.32 12.86 -34.57
N GLY A 303 -11.46 13.78 -34.13
CA GLY A 303 -11.81 15.17 -33.86
C GLY A 303 -12.70 15.37 -32.63
N VAL A 304 -12.71 14.42 -31.69
CA VAL A 304 -13.53 14.47 -30.47
C VAL A 304 -12.65 14.84 -29.28
N GLY A 305 -13.00 15.92 -28.58
CA GLY A 305 -12.33 16.30 -27.33
C GLY A 305 -12.50 15.25 -26.23
N VAL A 306 -11.53 15.15 -25.34
CA VAL A 306 -11.47 14.12 -24.30
C VAL A 306 -11.47 14.75 -22.91
N ILE A 307 -12.28 14.20 -22.01
CA ILE A 307 -12.23 14.46 -20.57
C ILE A 307 -11.65 13.22 -19.91
N VAL A 308 -10.61 13.41 -19.12
CA VAL A 308 -10.04 12.38 -18.24
C VAL A 308 -10.59 12.63 -16.84
N ASP A 309 -11.47 11.75 -16.39
CA ASP A 309 -12.05 11.77 -15.06
C ASP A 309 -11.18 10.94 -14.10
N LEU A 310 -10.78 11.59 -13.00
CA LEU A 310 -9.91 11.03 -11.96
C LEU A 310 -10.62 10.88 -10.61
N SER A 311 -11.96 11.03 -10.58
CA SER A 311 -12.76 10.99 -9.33
C SER A 311 -12.61 9.68 -8.56
N ARG A 312 -12.27 8.60 -9.27
CA ARG A 312 -12.08 7.24 -8.74
C ARG A 312 -10.65 6.73 -8.94
N CYS A 313 -9.73 7.62 -9.35
CA CYS A 313 -8.33 7.30 -9.52
C CYS A 313 -7.59 7.54 -8.20
N ILE A 314 -7.13 6.46 -7.57
CA ILE A 314 -6.47 6.55 -6.26
C ILE A 314 -4.96 6.75 -6.37
N HIS A 315 -4.36 6.38 -7.51
CA HIS A 315 -2.91 6.49 -7.74
C HIS A 315 -2.58 6.43 -9.24
N MET A 316 -1.51 7.13 -9.65
CA MET A 316 -0.91 7.04 -10.98
C MET A 316 0.61 6.91 -10.83
N ASP A 317 1.22 5.91 -11.47
CA ASP A 317 2.67 5.79 -11.52
C ASP A 317 3.32 6.73 -12.57
N SER A 318 4.65 6.77 -12.61
CA SER A 318 5.40 7.64 -13.53
C SER A 318 5.10 7.37 -15.01
N ALA A 319 4.77 6.14 -15.40
CA ALA A 319 4.45 5.81 -16.78
C ALA A 319 3.08 6.39 -17.18
N VAL A 320 2.06 6.29 -16.32
CA VAL A 320 0.74 6.86 -16.60
C VAL A 320 0.77 8.39 -16.46
N LEU A 321 1.51 8.94 -15.50
CA LEU A 321 1.72 10.39 -15.34
C LEU A 321 2.40 11.01 -16.56
N GLY A 322 3.49 10.40 -17.04
CA GLY A 322 4.19 10.83 -18.25
C GLY A 322 3.31 10.72 -19.50
N THR A 323 2.52 9.65 -19.59
CA THR A 323 1.55 9.48 -20.68
C THR A 323 0.48 10.56 -20.65
N LEU A 324 -0.09 10.88 -19.48
CA LEU A 324 -1.05 11.97 -19.30
C LEU A 324 -0.43 13.32 -19.73
N HIS A 325 0.80 13.58 -19.29
CA HIS A 325 1.52 14.79 -19.65
C HIS A 325 1.66 14.94 -21.17
N GLU A 326 2.18 13.90 -21.83
CA GLU A 326 2.38 13.85 -23.28
C GLU A 326 1.06 14.05 -24.04
N LEU A 327 -0.02 13.40 -23.60
CA LEU A 327 -1.34 13.51 -24.23
C LEU A 327 -1.87 14.94 -24.17
N VAL A 328 -1.79 15.58 -23.00
CA VAL A 328 -2.23 16.96 -22.80
C VAL A 328 -1.38 17.92 -23.63
N GLU A 329 -0.05 17.76 -23.61
CA GLU A 329 0.87 18.63 -24.35
C GLU A 329 0.72 18.47 -25.87
N SER A 330 0.52 17.25 -26.36
CA SER A 330 0.29 16.96 -27.79
C SER A 330 -1.05 17.53 -28.26
N ALA A 331 -2.08 17.48 -27.42
CA ALA A 331 -3.37 18.08 -27.72
C ALA A 331 -3.31 19.63 -27.75
N GLU A 332 -2.52 20.26 -26.88
CA GLU A 332 -2.30 21.73 -26.91
C GLU A 332 -1.65 22.20 -28.23
N LYS A 333 -0.77 21.38 -28.82
CA LYS A 333 -0.04 21.70 -30.06
C LYS A 333 -0.87 21.52 -31.33
N THR A 334 -2.06 20.91 -31.24
CA THR A 334 -2.91 20.63 -32.40
C THR A 334 -3.82 21.83 -32.71
N VAL A 335 -3.79 22.33 -33.94
CA VAL A 335 -4.51 23.55 -34.39
C VAL A 335 -6.05 23.37 -34.38
N VAL A 336 -6.52 22.13 -34.31
CA VAL A 336 -7.94 21.77 -34.27
C VAL A 336 -8.39 21.70 -32.81
N GLY A 337 -9.52 22.32 -32.47
CA GLY A 337 -10.06 22.49 -31.10
C GLY A 337 -10.38 21.22 -30.28
N SER A 338 -9.78 20.08 -30.60
CA SER A 338 -9.81 18.86 -29.80
C SER A 338 -8.84 19.00 -28.62
N LYS A 339 -9.39 19.20 -27.42
CA LYS A 339 -8.60 19.36 -26.18
C LYS A 339 -8.72 18.11 -25.31
N VAL A 340 -7.67 17.83 -24.56
CA VAL A 340 -7.72 16.93 -23.39
C VAL A 340 -7.93 17.80 -22.16
N LYS A 341 -8.97 17.51 -21.38
CA LYS A 341 -9.26 18.17 -20.11
C LYS A 341 -9.27 17.14 -18.98
N ILE A 342 -9.05 17.59 -17.76
CA ILE A 342 -9.00 16.74 -16.57
C ILE A 342 -10.07 17.22 -15.60
N GLN A 343 -10.81 16.30 -14.99
CA GLN A 343 -11.78 16.65 -13.94
C GLN A 343 -11.63 15.74 -12.73
N ASP A 344 -12.10 16.23 -11.58
CA ASP A 344 -12.19 15.50 -10.32
C ASP A 344 -10.86 14.84 -9.89
N ALA A 345 -9.72 15.48 -10.21
CA ALA A 345 -8.42 15.06 -9.74
C ALA A 345 -8.31 15.27 -8.24
N SER A 346 -7.92 14.24 -7.50
CA SER A 346 -7.68 14.35 -6.06
C SER A 346 -6.58 15.37 -5.77
N ARG A 347 -6.62 15.97 -4.57
CA ARG A 347 -5.59 16.92 -4.13
C ARG A 347 -4.19 16.31 -4.18
N SER A 348 -4.07 15.02 -3.85
CA SER A 348 -2.82 14.26 -3.94
C SER A 348 -2.28 14.25 -5.39
N LEU A 349 -3.11 13.89 -6.37
CA LEU A 349 -2.71 13.89 -7.79
C LEU A 349 -2.35 15.31 -8.27
N VAL A 350 -3.11 16.32 -7.87
CA VAL A 350 -2.81 17.73 -8.21
C VAL A 350 -1.46 18.17 -7.64
N THR A 351 -1.15 17.80 -6.40
CA THR A 351 0.17 18.06 -5.78
C THR A 351 1.27 17.34 -6.56
N THR A 352 1.09 16.07 -6.91
CA THR A 352 2.07 15.32 -7.73
C THR A 352 2.30 15.99 -9.08
N PHE A 353 1.26 16.48 -9.76
CA PHE A 353 1.41 17.23 -11.01
C PHE A 353 2.23 18.50 -10.81
N ALA A 354 2.02 19.22 -9.71
CA ALA A 354 2.78 20.44 -9.39
C ALA A 354 4.24 20.15 -9.06
N GLU A 355 4.52 19.12 -8.25
CA GLU A 355 5.88 18.71 -7.88
C GLU A 355 6.71 18.28 -9.09
N LEU A 356 6.09 17.55 -10.03
CA LEU A 356 6.73 17.15 -11.28
C LEU A 356 6.81 18.31 -12.30
N GLY A 357 6.19 19.46 -12.05
CA GLY A 357 6.17 20.59 -12.98
C GLY A 357 5.30 20.37 -14.22
N MET A 358 4.26 19.53 -14.13
CA MET A 358 3.31 19.21 -15.20
C MET A 358 2.31 20.37 -15.45
N ASN A 359 2.82 21.55 -15.78
CA ASN A 359 2.04 22.79 -15.87
C ASN A 359 0.91 22.74 -16.90
N SER A 360 1.09 22.05 -18.04
CA SER A 360 0.01 21.86 -19.03
C SER A 360 -1.13 21.01 -18.48
N VAL A 361 -0.82 20.00 -17.67
CA VAL A 361 -1.82 19.14 -17.01
C VAL A 361 -2.61 19.96 -15.99
N LEU A 362 -1.91 20.72 -15.13
CA LEU A 362 -2.55 21.61 -14.16
C LEU A 362 -3.49 22.64 -14.82
N ARG A 363 -3.09 23.26 -15.93
CA ARG A 363 -3.95 24.19 -16.69
C ARG A 363 -5.16 23.50 -17.34
N SER A 364 -5.10 22.19 -17.53
CA SER A 364 -6.15 21.40 -18.16
C SER A 364 -7.17 20.86 -17.15
N VAL A 365 -6.93 21.04 -15.84
CA VAL A 365 -7.89 20.72 -14.78
C VAL A 365 -9.07 21.69 -14.82
N GLN A 366 -10.28 21.16 -14.92
CA GLN A 366 -11.52 21.93 -14.98
C GLN A 366 -12.01 22.33 -13.60
N MET A 367 -12.54 23.55 -13.47
CA MET A 367 -13.19 24.01 -12.24
C MET A 367 -14.63 23.48 -12.09
N GLN A 368 -15.27 23.08 -13.19
CA GLN A 368 -16.62 22.51 -13.20
C GLN A 368 -16.58 21.17 -13.93
N SER A 369 -16.93 20.11 -13.19
CA SER A 369 -16.97 18.74 -13.68
C SER A 369 -18.27 18.46 -14.42
N ILE A 370 -18.19 17.66 -15.48
CA ILE A 370 -19.37 17.17 -16.20
C ILE A 370 -19.81 15.86 -15.55
N ALA A 371 -21.13 15.64 -15.47
CA ALA A 371 -21.68 14.43 -14.90
C ALA A 371 -21.25 13.18 -15.71
N ILE A 372 -20.67 12.19 -15.02
CA ILE A 372 -20.25 10.94 -15.64
C ILE A 372 -21.49 10.10 -15.97
N PRO A 373 -21.70 9.68 -17.24
CA PRO A 373 -22.81 8.81 -17.60
C PRO A 373 -22.73 7.45 -16.90
N MET A 374 -23.87 6.93 -16.42
CA MET A 374 -23.92 5.61 -15.77
C MET A 374 -23.57 4.45 -16.71
N THR A 375 -23.87 4.59 -18.01
CA THR A 375 -23.51 3.57 -19.02
C THR A 375 -22.11 3.85 -19.55
N ARG A 376 -21.17 2.95 -19.21
CA ARG A 376 -19.76 3.03 -19.60
C ARG A 376 -19.32 1.73 -20.26
N THR A 377 -18.47 1.84 -21.27
CA THR A 377 -17.88 0.67 -21.95
C THR A 377 -16.45 0.49 -21.46
N ALA A 378 -16.07 -0.72 -21.03
CA ALA A 378 -14.69 -1.00 -20.67
C ALA A 378 -13.79 -0.84 -21.90
N VAL A 379 -12.67 -0.13 -21.73
CA VAL A 379 -11.64 -0.03 -22.77
C VAL A 379 -10.85 -1.33 -22.74
N LYS A 380 -10.85 -2.07 -23.84
CA LYS A 380 -10.06 -3.31 -23.94
C LYS A 380 -8.58 -2.96 -23.93
N ALA A 381 -7.79 -3.75 -23.20
CA ALA A 381 -6.33 -3.65 -23.26
C ALA A 381 -5.86 -3.85 -24.70
N SER A 382 -4.92 -3.00 -25.15
CA SER A 382 -4.27 -3.18 -26.46
C SER A 382 -3.51 -4.51 -26.47
N ASP A 383 -3.68 -5.32 -27.51
CA ASP A 383 -3.00 -6.62 -27.65
C ASP A 383 -1.48 -6.48 -27.46
N GLY A 384 -0.91 -7.37 -26.64
CA GLY A 384 0.42 -7.30 -26.02
C GLY A 384 1.62 -7.31 -26.96
N ASN A 385 1.79 -6.26 -27.76
CA ASN A 385 3.05 -6.00 -28.43
C ASN A 385 4.02 -5.37 -27.43
N LEU A 386 4.90 -6.21 -26.86
CA LEU A 386 5.90 -5.84 -25.87
C LEU A 386 6.75 -4.63 -26.31
N GLY A 387 7.13 -4.56 -27.59
CA GLY A 387 7.91 -3.45 -28.13
C GLY A 387 7.14 -2.12 -28.13
N ARG A 388 5.82 -2.15 -28.41
CA ARG A 388 4.96 -0.97 -28.32
C ARG A 388 4.81 -0.49 -26.88
N GLN A 389 4.68 -1.42 -25.94
CA GLN A 389 4.60 -1.12 -24.51
C GLN A 389 5.92 -0.53 -23.98
N GLN A 390 7.06 -1.13 -24.30
CA GLN A 390 8.38 -0.60 -23.92
C GLN A 390 8.63 0.80 -24.50
N MET A 391 8.30 1.00 -25.78
CA MET A 391 8.39 2.33 -26.40
C MET A 391 7.50 3.35 -25.68
N ARG A 392 6.32 2.93 -25.23
CA ARG A 392 5.40 3.79 -24.49
C ARG A 392 5.95 4.21 -23.14
N LEU A 393 6.54 3.26 -22.41
CA LEU A 393 7.22 3.53 -21.14
C LEU A 393 8.37 4.51 -21.34
N LEU A 394 9.19 4.29 -22.37
CA LEU A 394 10.32 5.18 -22.66
C LEU A 394 9.83 6.61 -22.86
N LYS A 395 8.90 6.80 -23.79
CA LYS A 395 8.39 8.13 -24.12
C LYS A 395 7.70 8.82 -22.93
N ALA A 396 6.96 8.07 -22.10
CA ALA A 396 6.34 8.64 -20.91
C ALA A 396 7.38 9.19 -19.92
N HIS A 397 8.46 8.44 -19.67
CA HIS A 397 9.53 8.88 -18.78
C HIS A 397 10.37 10.00 -19.40
N GLU A 398 10.60 9.99 -20.72
CA GLU A 398 11.23 11.10 -21.44
C GLU A 398 10.39 12.39 -21.34
N ALA A 399 9.06 12.29 -21.43
CA ALA A 399 8.17 13.42 -21.27
C ALA A 399 8.33 14.04 -19.87
N LEU A 400 8.33 13.23 -18.81
CA LEU A 400 8.57 13.73 -17.45
C LEU A 400 9.99 14.29 -17.26
N ALA A 401 11.00 13.61 -17.80
CA ALA A 401 12.40 14.04 -17.75
C ALA A 401 12.63 15.39 -18.44
N SER A 402 11.83 15.72 -19.45
CA SER A 402 11.95 16.97 -20.21
C SER A 402 11.39 18.20 -19.47
N LEU A 403 10.61 18.00 -18.41
CA LEU A 403 9.90 19.09 -17.71
C LEU A 403 10.83 20.05 -16.97
N ASN A 404 11.86 19.53 -16.30
CA ASN A 404 12.84 20.32 -15.55
C ASN A 404 14.10 19.48 -15.25
N ASP A 405 15.18 20.11 -14.83
CA ASP A 405 16.45 19.42 -14.59
C ASP A 405 16.39 18.41 -13.42
N THR A 406 15.59 18.69 -12.39
CA THR A 406 15.36 17.75 -11.29
C THR A 406 14.73 16.45 -11.81
N ASN A 407 13.71 16.56 -12.68
CA ASN A 407 13.08 15.40 -13.30
C ASN A 407 14.01 14.70 -14.28
N ARG A 408 14.81 15.45 -15.05
CA ARG A 408 15.83 14.89 -15.96
C ARG A 408 16.74 13.96 -15.21
N ASP A 409 17.26 14.41 -14.07
CA ASP A 409 18.06 13.58 -13.19
C ASP A 409 17.21 12.43 -12.61
N GLN A 410 15.97 12.71 -12.18
CA GLN A 410 15.03 11.75 -11.59
C GLN A 410 14.73 10.53 -12.47
N PHE A 411 14.65 10.73 -13.77
CA PHE A 411 14.24 9.67 -14.71
C PHE A 411 15.39 9.17 -15.60
N ALA A 412 16.60 9.74 -15.50
CA ALA A 412 17.75 9.38 -16.34
C ALA A 412 18.02 7.86 -16.41
N LEU A 413 18.18 7.19 -15.27
CA LEU A 413 18.46 5.75 -15.22
C LEU A 413 17.38 4.90 -15.89
N VAL A 414 16.11 5.24 -15.68
CA VAL A 414 14.98 4.52 -16.28
C VAL A 414 14.93 4.75 -17.80
N VAL A 415 15.19 5.98 -18.24
CA VAL A 415 15.24 6.34 -19.67
C VAL A 415 16.39 5.62 -20.37
N ASP A 416 17.57 5.59 -19.75
CA ASP A 416 18.75 4.93 -20.32
C ASP A 416 18.57 3.42 -20.42
N ASP A 417 18.06 2.77 -19.35
CA ASP A 417 17.77 1.33 -19.35
C ASP A 417 16.74 0.93 -20.43
N LEU A 418 15.66 1.72 -20.56
CA LEU A 418 14.64 1.49 -21.59
C LEU A 418 15.20 1.69 -23.01
N ARG A 419 16.11 2.65 -23.22
CA ARG A 419 16.78 2.85 -24.52
C ARG A 419 17.69 1.69 -24.89
N GLU A 420 18.45 1.16 -23.92
CA GLU A 420 19.30 -0.02 -24.13
C GLU A 420 18.45 -1.24 -24.51
N HIS A 421 17.37 -1.51 -23.78
CA HIS A 421 16.51 -2.67 -24.05
C HIS A 421 15.82 -2.60 -25.43
N LEU A 422 15.42 -1.40 -25.87
CA LEU A 422 14.85 -1.18 -27.21
C LEU A 422 15.90 -1.34 -28.34
N THR A 423 17.16 -0.98 -28.10
CA THR A 423 18.24 -1.17 -29.08
C THR A 423 18.63 -2.64 -29.20
N TYR A 424 18.69 -3.39 -28.09
CA TYR A 424 18.92 -4.84 -28.13
C TYR A 424 17.76 -5.62 -28.78
N SER A 425 16.50 -5.24 -28.52
CA SER A 425 15.34 -5.85 -29.18
C SER A 425 15.31 -5.61 -30.69
N SER A 426 15.88 -4.50 -31.17
CA SER A 426 15.92 -4.15 -32.60
C SER A 426 17.09 -4.80 -33.35
N GLY A 427 18.10 -5.28 -32.64
CA GLY A 427 19.30 -5.94 -33.20
C GLY A 427 19.09 -7.37 -33.70
N MET A 428 17.93 -7.99 -33.45
CA MET A 428 17.65 -9.38 -33.84
C MET A 428 16.96 -9.53 -35.20
N THR A 429 16.91 -8.46 -36.00
CA THR A 429 16.46 -8.51 -37.41
C THR A 429 17.45 -7.85 -38.36
N SER A 430 18.71 -8.35 -38.41
CA SER A 430 19.47 -8.25 -39.65
C SER A 430 20.59 -9.27 -39.77
N SER A 431 20.47 -10.03 -40.86
CA SER A 431 21.50 -10.73 -41.65
C SER A 431 21.98 -12.13 -41.22
N ARG A 432 21.43 -13.08 -42.00
CA ARG A 432 22.03 -14.24 -42.69
C ARG A 432 22.36 -15.50 -41.92
#